data_AF-A0A011PIZ7-F1
#
_entry.id   AF-A0A011PIZ7-F1
#
_cell.length_a   1.000
_cell.length_b   1.000
_cell.length_c   1.000
_cell.angle_alpha   90.00
_cell.angle_beta   90.00
_cell.angle_gamma   90.00
#
_symmetry.space_group_name_H-M   'P 1'
#
loop_
_entity.id
_entity.type
_entity.pdbx_description
1 polymer ?
#
loop_
_entity_poly.entity_id
_entity_poly.type
_entity_poly.pdbx_seq_one_letter_code
_entity_poly.pdbx_strand_id
1 'polypeptide(L)' 'MIAAEKSGRYARVMELGPTYVDTIVRRWQDYAGPKANRESDGVTFDDLASKAVGVCGE' A
#
# COMPACT_ATOMS: atom_id res chain seq x y z
N MET A 1 6.04 0.05 -9.88
CA MET A 1 4.77 0.80 -9.73
C MET A 1 4.89 2.24 -10.21
N ILE A 2 5.68 3.12 -9.57
CA ILE A 2 5.82 4.56 -9.94
C ILE A 2 6.13 4.82 -11.42
N ALA A 3 7.08 4.07 -12.02
CA ALA A 3 7.39 4.26 -13.44
C ALA A 3 6.22 3.92 -14.38
N ALA A 4 5.38 2.96 -13.99
CA ALA A 4 4.17 2.61 -14.75
C ALA A 4 3.14 3.74 -14.64
N GLU A 5 2.88 4.22 -13.42
CA GLU A 5 2.03 5.39 -13.12
C GLU A 5 2.43 6.61 -13.96
N LYS A 6 3.71 6.99 -13.92
CA LYS A 6 4.27 8.13 -14.67
C LYS A 6 4.06 8.00 -16.18
N SER A 7 3.93 6.77 -16.68
CA SER A 7 3.76 6.48 -18.11
C SER A 7 2.32 6.11 -18.50
N GLY A 8 1.35 6.23 -17.59
CA GLY A 8 -0.04 5.87 -17.85
C GLY A 8 -0.28 4.37 -18.08
N ARG A 9 0.54 3.51 -17.48
CA ARG A 9 0.44 2.04 -17.59
C ARG A 9 0.07 1.39 -16.27
N TYR A 10 -0.57 0.23 -16.35
CA TYR A 10 -0.83 -0.62 -15.19
C TYR A 10 0.41 -1.45 -14.83
N ALA A 11 0.79 -1.44 -13.55
CA ALA A 11 1.78 -2.36 -12.99
C ALA A 11 1.08 -3.57 -12.37
N ARG A 12 1.65 -4.77 -12.56
CA ARG A 12 1.29 -5.98 -11.81
C ARG A 12 2.56 -6.48 -11.14
N VAL A 13 2.57 -6.56 -9.82
CA VAL A 13 3.77 -6.83 -9.01
C VAL A 13 3.42 -7.87 -7.95
N MET A 14 4.37 -8.77 -7.67
CA MET A 14 4.35 -9.61 -6.48
C MET A 14 5.67 -9.42 -5.74
N GLU A 15 5.60 -9.15 -4.45
CA GLU A 15 6.76 -9.01 -3.58
C GLU A 15 6.86 -10.22 -2.66
N LEU A 16 8.07 -10.76 -2.49
CA LEU A 16 8.29 -11.93 -1.64
C LEU A 16 8.42 -11.57 -0.15
N GLY A 17 8.93 -10.37 0.14
CA GLY A 17 9.15 -9.92 1.50
C GLY A 17 8.05 -8.95 1.96
N PRO A 18 7.40 -9.19 3.12
CA PRO A 18 6.27 -8.37 3.58
C PRO A 18 6.67 -6.90 3.81
N THR A 19 7.88 -6.62 4.31
CA THR A 19 8.36 -5.24 4.51
C THR A 19 8.51 -4.46 3.19
N TYR A 20 8.81 -5.14 2.08
CA TYR A 20 8.92 -4.49 0.78
C TYR A 20 7.55 -4.14 0.20
N VAL A 21 6.50 -4.90 0.54
CA VAL A 21 5.10 -4.57 0.19
C VAL A 21 4.71 -3.22 0.81
N ASP A 22 4.95 -3.04 2.11
CA ASP A 22 4.62 -1.78 2.79
C ASP A 22 5.38 -0.60 2.18
N THR A 23 6.66 -0.82 1.88
CA THR A 23 7.53 0.20 1.30
C THR A 23 7.05 0.62 -0.08
N ILE A 24 6.70 -0.33 -0.96
CA ILE A 24 6.28 -0.02 -2.32
C ILE A 24 4.91 0.66 -2.36
N VAL A 25 3.97 0.26 -1.48
CA VAL A 25 2.65 0.89 -1.36
C VAL A 25 2.79 2.33 -0.89
N ARG A 26 3.50 2.58 0.22
CA ARG A 26 3.70 3.94 0.77
C ARG A 26 4.33 4.87 -0.26
N ARG A 27 5.42 4.43 -0.91
CA ARG A 27 6.11 5.23 -1.94
C ARG A 27 5.20 5.63 -3.10
N TRP A 28 4.26 4.78 -3.50
CA TRP A 28 3.31 5.14 -4.55
C TRP A 28 2.19 6.03 -4.05
N GLN A 29 1.64 5.82 -2.85
CA GLN A 29 0.64 6.73 -2.28
C GLN A 29 1.21 8.16 -2.16
N ASP A 30 2.44 8.28 -1.66
CA ASP A 30 3.16 9.56 -1.54
C ASP A 30 3.39 10.24 -2.90
N TYR A 31 3.65 9.45 -3.94
CA TYR A 31 3.92 9.96 -5.29
C TYR A 31 2.65 10.29 -6.08
N ALA A 32 1.67 9.39 -6.08
CA ALA A 32 0.50 9.45 -6.94
C ALA A 32 -0.64 10.24 -6.30
N GLY A 33 -0.81 10.17 -4.97
CA GLY A 33 -1.86 10.82 -4.20
C GLY A 33 -3.03 9.92 -3.76
N PRO A 34 -3.51 8.94 -4.55
CA PRO A 34 -4.57 8.03 -4.12
C PRO A 34 -4.16 7.09 -2.99
N LYS A 35 -5.17 6.57 -2.30
CA LYS A 35 -5.01 5.50 -1.30
C LYS A 35 -5.11 4.13 -1.96
N ALA A 36 -4.24 3.20 -1.58
CA ALA A 36 -4.29 1.82 -2.01
C ALA A 36 -5.38 1.08 -1.21
N ASN A 37 -6.24 0.34 -1.92
CA ASN A 37 -7.31 -0.43 -1.32
C ASN A 37 -7.11 -1.91 -1.59
N ARG A 38 -7.43 -2.76 -0.61
CA ARG A 38 -7.47 -4.19 -0.81
C ARG A 38 -8.74 -4.56 -1.58
N GLU A 39 -8.58 -5.27 -2.70
CA GLU A 39 -9.67 -5.57 -3.64
C GLU A 39 -10.83 -6.35 -2.99
N SER A 40 -10.55 -7.26 -2.06
CA SER A 40 -11.56 -8.15 -1.48
C SER A 40 -12.57 -7.46 -0.55
N ASP A 41 -12.16 -6.40 0.15
CA ASP A 41 -12.95 -5.79 1.23
C ASP A 41 -12.96 -4.24 1.16
N GLY A 42 -12.22 -3.63 0.24
CA GLY A 42 -12.14 -2.19 0.05
C GLY A 42 -11.37 -1.45 1.16
N VAL A 43 -10.80 -2.16 2.14
CA VAL A 43 -10.08 -1.53 3.25
C VAL A 43 -8.82 -0.85 2.71
N THR A 44 -8.58 0.40 3.15
CA THR A 44 -7.38 1.13 2.72
C THR A 44 -6.14 0.57 3.42
N PHE A 45 -4.99 0.68 2.76
CA PHE A 45 -3.71 0.32 3.35
C PHE A 45 -3.45 1.10 4.65
N ASP A 46 -3.83 2.38 4.68
CA ASP A 46 -3.67 3.25 5.85
C ASP A 46 -4.50 2.79 7.06
N ASP A 47 -5.73 2.31 6.84
CA ASP A 47 -6.59 1.80 7.92
C ASP A 47 -6.00 0.57 8.59
N LEU A 48 -5.36 -0.31 7.80
CA LEU A 48 -4.69 -1.51 8.30
C LEU A 48 -3.41 -1.16 9.05
N ALA A 49 -2.62 -0.22 8.51
CA ALA A 49 -1.40 0.26 9.16
C ALA A 49 -1.71 0.94 10.51
N SER A 50 -2.83 1.66 10.60
CA SER A 50 -3.28 2.31 11.83
C SER A 50 -3.80 1.31 12.87
N LYS A 51 -4.47 0.23 12.44
CA LYS A 51 -4.95 -0.84 13.34
C LYS A 51 -3.83 -1.71 13.92
N ALA A 52 -2.70 -1.87 13.21
CA ALA A 52 -1.54 -2.58 13.75
C ALA A 52 -0.90 -1.85 14.94
N VAL A 53 -1.15 -0.54 15.07
CA VAL A 53 -0.75 0.29 16.21
C VAL A 53 -1.96 0.44 17.15
N GLY A 54 -2.44 -0.66 17.71
CA GLY A 54 -3.64 -0.66 18.55
C GLY A 54 -3.72 -1.85 19.51
N VAL A 55 -3.36 -1.58 20.77
CA VAL A 55 -3.54 -2.36 22.01
C VAL A 55 -2.50 -3.44 22.32
N CYS A 56 -1.41 -3.01 22.97
CA CYS A 56 -0.94 -3.71 24.18
C CYS A 56 -1.54 -2.94 25.35
N GLY A 57 -2.62 -3.49 25.92
CA GLY A 57 -3.16 -3.02 27.19
C GLY A 57 -2.59 -3.85 28.33
N GLU A 58 -2.03 -3.17 29.32
CA GLU A 58 -2.09 -3.51 30.75
C GLU A 58 -2.51 -2.24 31.50
#